data_AF-A0A1E3WL53-F1
#
_entry.id   AF-A0A1E3WL53-F1
#
_cell.length_a   1.000
_cell.length_b   1.000
_cell.length_c   1.000
_cell.angle_alpha   90.00
_cell.angle_beta   90.00
_cell.angle_gamma   90.00
#
_symmetry.space_group_name_H-M   'P 1'
#
loop_
_entity.id
_entity.type
_entity.pdbx_description
1 polymer ?
#
loop_
_entity_poly.entity_id
_entity_poly.type
_entity_poly.pdbx_seq_one_letter_code
_entity_poly.pdbx_strand_id
1 'polypeptide(L)' 'MQMNCSITHTLNQRATNEELEKLASLMEKNFFRPNQQPVIAAFISRNAIKNFLDGCE' A
#
# COMPACT_ATOMS: atom_id res chain seq x y z
N MET A 1 -1.43 -29.48 11.99
CA MET A 1 -1.80 -28.40 11.05
C MET A 1 -0.62 -27.44 10.95
N GLN A 2 0.15 -27.46 9.87
CA GLN A 2 1.14 -26.42 9.59
C GLN A 2 0.37 -25.17 9.17
N MET A 3 0.23 -24.19 10.07
CA MET A 3 -0.17 -22.85 9.65
C MET A 3 0.93 -22.32 8.73
N ASN A 4 0.53 -21.85 7.56
CA ASN A 4 1.38 -21.10 6.64
C ASN A 4 1.78 -19.77 7.29
N CYS A 5 2.65 -19.80 8.30
CA CYS A 5 3.13 -18.61 9.01
C CYS A 5 3.76 -17.60 8.06
N SER A 6 4.31 -18.08 6.93
CA SER A 6 4.88 -17.27 5.85
C SER A 6 3.83 -16.35 5.17
N ILE A 7 2.63 -16.84 4.86
CA ILE A 7 1.62 -16.06 4.14
C ILE A 7 1.06 -14.94 5.04
N THR A 8 0.76 -15.25 6.29
CA THR A 8 0.34 -14.24 7.28
C THR A 8 1.41 -13.19 7.54
N HIS A 9 2.69 -13.57 7.53
CA HIS A 9 3.78 -12.62 7.74
C HIS A 9 3.89 -11.62 6.57
N THR A 10 3.74 -12.07 5.33
CA THR A 10 3.74 -11.18 4.15
C THR A 10 2.47 -10.32 4.08
N LEU A 11 1.30 -10.84 4.45
CA LEU A 11 0.05 -10.07 4.50
C LEU A 11 0.03 -9.00 5.60
N ASN A 12 0.76 -9.23 6.70
CA ASN A 12 0.93 -8.25 7.78
C ASN A 12 2.05 -7.24 7.50
N GLN A 13 2.78 -7.39 6.39
CA GLN A 13 3.86 -6.50 6.03
C GLN A 13 3.26 -5.18 5.57
N ARG A 14 3.57 -4.09 6.29
CA ARG A 14 3.12 -2.74 5.96
C ARG A 14 3.70 -2.31 4.62
N ALA A 15 2.88 -1.64 3.80
CA ALA A 15 3.36 -1.00 2.59
C ALA A 15 4.32 0.14 2.96
N THR A 16 5.54 0.08 2.45
CA THR A 16 6.58 1.11 2.62
C THR A 16 6.26 2.36 1.80
N ASN A 17 6.83 3.51 2.17
CA ASN A 17 6.64 4.75 1.40
C ASN A 17 7.09 4.61 -0.06
N GLU A 18 8.17 3.86 -0.32
CA GLU A 18 8.66 3.60 -1.69
C GLU A 18 7.63 2.82 -2.53
N GLU A 19 7.00 1.80 -1.95
CA GLU A 19 5.93 1.04 -2.62
C GLU A 19 4.70 1.91 -2.92
N LEU A 20 4.35 2.82 -2.00
CA LEU A 20 3.24 3.76 -2.18
C LEU A 20 3.54 4.79 -3.28
N GLU A 21 4.76 5.33 -3.35
CA GLU A 21 5.20 6.23 -4.43
C GLU A 21 5.19 5.55 -5.80
N LYS A 22 5.59 4.28 -5.85
CA LYS A 22 5.52 3.48 -7.07
C LYS A 22 4.07 3.26 -7.52
N LEU A 23 3.15 3.00 -6.60
CA LEU A 23 1.73 2.90 -6.89
C LEU A 23 1.14 4.23 -7.41
N ALA A 24 1.53 5.35 -6.81
CA ALA A 24 1.13 6.69 -7.28
C ALA A 24 1.64 6.94 -8.71
N SER A 25 2.89 6.62 -8.99
CA SER A 25 3.48 6.74 -10.34
C SER A 25 2.74 5.89 -11.39
N LEU A 26 2.26 4.70 -11.01
CA LEU A 26 1.44 3.86 -11.89
C LEU A 26 0.05 4.45 -12.14
N MET A 27 -0.53 5.15 -11.16
CA MET A 27 -1.77 5.91 -11.36
C MET A 27 -1.59 7.05 -12.36
N GLU A 28 -0.52 7.84 -12.24
CA GLU A 28 -0.20 8.93 -13.18
C GLU A 28 0.01 8.41 -14.61
N LYS A 29 0.56 7.21 -14.75
CA LYS A 29 0.75 6.51 -16.04
C LYS A 29 -0.53 5.85 -16.56
N ASN A 30 -1.69 6.06 -15.92
CA ASN A 30 -2.98 5.48 -16.27
C ASN A 30 -2.97 3.94 -16.34
N PHE A 31 -2.16 3.29 -15.52
CA PHE A 31 -2.08 1.82 -15.47
C PHE A 31 -3.37 1.18 -14.93
N PHE A 32 -4.09 1.91 -14.07
CA PHE A 32 -5.34 1.46 -13.47
C PHE A 32 -6.56 1.99 -14.22
N ARG A 33 -7.61 1.16 -14.27
CA ARG A 33 -8.90 1.58 -14.85
C ARG A 33 -9.51 2.73 -14.03
N PRO A 34 -10.32 3.61 -14.65
CA PRO A 34 -10.92 4.74 -13.94
C PRO A 34 -11.69 4.37 -12.66
N ASN A 35 -12.34 3.21 -12.62
CA ASN A 35 -13.06 2.73 -11.44
C ASN A 35 -12.14 2.18 -10.33
N GLN A 36 -10.88 1.88 -10.63
CA GLN A 36 -9.89 1.41 -9.66
C GLN A 36 -9.11 2.57 -9.03
N GLN A 37 -8.90 3.66 -9.78
CA GLN A 37 -8.12 4.81 -9.33
C GLN A 37 -8.57 5.38 -7.97
N PRO A 38 -9.87 5.55 -7.65
CA PRO A 38 -10.29 6.05 -6.34
C PRO A 38 -9.90 5.12 -5.18
N VAL A 39 -9.98 3.80 -5.41
CA VAL A 39 -9.62 2.78 -4.41
C VAL A 39 -8.12 2.79 -4.15
N ILE A 40 -7.32 2.86 -5.21
CA ILE A 40 -5.85 2.92 -5.11
C ILE A 40 -5.40 4.24 -4.47
N ALA A 41 -5.99 5.38 -4.83
CA ALA A 41 -5.71 6.68 -4.18
C ALA A 41 -5.99 6.62 -2.68
N ALA A 42 -7.15 6.11 -2.29
CA ALA A 42 -7.50 5.98 -0.87
C ALA A 42 -6.54 5.05 -0.11
N PHE A 43 -6.09 3.96 -0.75
CA PHE A 43 -5.09 3.05 -0.19
C PHE A 43 -3.75 3.76 0.03
N ILE A 44 -3.25 4.48 -0.98
CA ILE A 44 -1.99 5.24 -0.89
C ILE A 44 -2.07 6.27 0.24
N SER A 45 -3.10 7.11 0.26
CA SER A 45 -3.24 8.17 1.26
C SER A 45 -3.30 7.62 2.69
N ARG A 46 -4.09 6.56 2.93
CA ARG A 46 -4.21 5.97 4.27
C ARG A 46 -2.88 5.40 4.78
N ASN A 47 -2.15 4.69 3.93
CA ASN A 47 -0.88 4.09 4.33
C ASN A 47 0.23 5.14 4.47
N ALA A 48 0.23 6.19 3.64
CA ALA A 48 1.19 7.30 3.79
C ALA A 48 1.01 8.04 5.12
N ILE A 49 -0.24 8.33 5.52
CA ILE A 49 -0.53 8.92 6.84
C ILE A 49 -0.07 7.99 7.96
N LYS A 50 -0.37 6.69 7.84
CA LYS A 50 0.03 5.69 8.83
C LYS A 50 1.55 5.66 9.00
N ASN A 51 2.29 5.54 7.91
CA ASN A 51 3.75 5.54 7.91
C ASN A 51 4.34 6.84 8.49
N PHE A 52 3.73 8.00 8.19
CA PHE A 52 4.15 9.28 8.77
C PHE A 52 3.98 9.31 10.29
N LEU A 53 2.82 8.88 10.79
CA LEU A 53 2.55 8.84 12.23
C LEU A 53 3.45 7.84 12.97
N ASP A 54 3.68 6.66 12.39
CA ASP A 54 4.58 5.66 12.95
C ASP A 54 6.05 6.12 12.97
N GLY A 55 6.47 6.98 12.03
CA GLY A 55 7.83 7.55 12.01
C GLY A 55 8.03 8.75 12.94
N CYS A 56 6.97 9.18 13.65
CA CYS A 56 7.02 10.27 14.62
C CYS A 56 7.15 9.78 16.07
N GLU A 57 7.11 8.46 16.31
CA GLU A 57 7.45 7.79 17.58
C GLU A 57 8.96 7.50 17.67
#